data_AF-A0A6M8UBN4-F1
#
_entry.id   AF-A0A6M8UBN4-F1
#
_cell.length_a   1.000
_cell.length_b   1.000
_cell.length_c   1.000
_cell.angle_alpha   90.00
_cell.angle_beta   90.00
_cell.angle_gamma   90.00
#
_symmetry.space_group_name_H-M   'P 1'
#
loop_
_entity.id
_entity.type
_entity.pdbx_description
1 polymer ?
#
loop_
_entity_poly.entity_id
_entity_poly.type
_entity_poly.pdbx_seq_one_letter_code
_entity_poly.pdbx_strand_id
1 'polypeptide(L)'
;MREREYFVISVKHNQCSDRYVILWGANNSGYRGRVESAGRYPESLVKAKLGYYNTGDDIAVPCDVIESLAVPVDKGFFDTDGGNWVLSNRKNWQTILAHVIEPPAYKPQPEYRGARRRGSDS
;
A
#
# COMPACT_ATOMS: atom_id res chain seq x y z
N MET A 1 18.43 15.87 -10.54
CA MET A 1 17.98 14.54 -10.10
C MET A 1 16.49 14.47 -10.33
N ARG A 2 15.95 13.33 -10.82
CA ARG A 2 14.49 13.15 -10.85
C ARG A 2 14.00 12.94 -9.42
N GLU A 3 12.89 13.57 -9.08
CA GLU A 3 12.23 13.40 -7.79
C GLU A 3 11.79 11.94 -7.60
N ARG A 4 11.87 11.42 -6.37
CA ARG A 4 11.42 10.06 -6.07
C ARG A 4 9.89 10.01 -6.06
N GLU A 5 9.34 8.91 -6.54
CA GLU A 5 7.90 8.68 -6.55
C GLU A 5 7.50 7.70 -5.44
N TYR A 6 6.28 7.88 -4.94
CA TYR A 6 5.70 7.10 -3.86
C TYR A 6 4.34 6.54 -4.29
N PHE A 7 4.05 5.32 -3.87
CA PHE A 7 2.69 4.78 -3.83
C PHE A 7 2.08 5.06 -2.47
N VAL A 8 0.76 5.24 -2.45
CA VAL A 8 0.00 5.29 -1.20
C VAL A 8 -0.76 3.99 -1.04
N ILE A 9 -0.51 3.31 0.09
CA ILE A 9 -1.15 2.07 0.48
C ILE A 9 -2.26 2.39 1.46
N SER A 10 -3.45 1.85 1.23
CA SER A 10 -4.53 1.95 2.21
C SER A 10 -4.46 0.80 3.21
N VAL A 11 -4.07 1.11 4.44
CA VAL A 11 -3.97 0.16 5.56
C VAL A 11 -5.35 -0.21 6.07
N LYS A 12 -6.31 0.73 6.08
CA LYS A 12 -7.69 0.50 6.54
C LYS A 12 -8.49 -0.46 5.64
N HIS A 13 -8.18 -0.50 4.34
CA HIS A 13 -8.89 -1.34 3.38
C HIS A 13 -8.27 -2.72 3.21
N ASN A 14 -7.10 -2.98 3.81
CA ASN A 14 -6.52 -4.32 3.86
C ASN A 14 -7.01 -5.04 5.12
N GLN A 15 -7.86 -6.04 4.92
CA GLN A 15 -8.34 -6.97 5.92
C GLN A 15 -7.46 -8.22 5.98
N CYS A 16 -7.56 -8.98 7.08
CA CYS A 16 -6.83 -10.23 7.26
C CYS A 16 -7.12 -11.29 6.17
N SER A 17 -8.29 -11.24 5.54
CA SER A 17 -8.69 -12.10 4.42
C SER A 17 -8.08 -11.68 3.07
N ASP A 18 -7.58 -10.45 2.95
CA ASP A 18 -7.12 -9.93 1.69
C ASP A 18 -5.78 -10.54 1.32
N ARG A 19 -5.71 -11.11 0.12
CA ARG A 19 -4.50 -11.77 -0.38
C ARG A 19 -3.44 -10.75 -0.81
N TYR A 20 -3.86 -9.55 -1.20
CA TYR A 20 -3.01 -8.51 -1.77
C TYR A 20 -3.24 -7.18 -1.09
N VAL A 21 -2.21 -6.33 -1.13
CA VAL A 21 -2.24 -4.95 -0.63
C VAL A 21 -2.96 -4.06 -1.63
N ILE A 22 -3.82 -3.18 -1.11
CA ILE A 22 -4.54 -2.17 -1.90
C ILE A 22 -3.74 -0.87 -1.99
N LEU A 23 -3.51 -0.42 -3.22
CA LEU A 23 -2.88 0.84 -3.57
C LEU A 23 -3.92 1.89 -3.97
N TRP A 24 -3.59 3.16 -3.78
CA TRP A 24 -4.38 4.26 -4.34
C TRP A 24 -4.21 4.34 -5.86
N GLY A 25 -5.28 4.68 -6.58
CA GLY A 25 -5.19 5.05 -7.99
C GLY A 25 -4.60 6.45 -8.17
N ALA A 26 -4.27 6.81 -9.41
CA ALA A 26 -3.78 8.15 -9.75
C ALA A 26 -4.81 9.24 -9.41
N ASN A 27 -4.34 10.48 -9.22
CA ASN A 27 -5.19 11.65 -8.94
C ASN A 27 -6.12 11.49 -7.73
N ASN A 28 -5.67 10.79 -6.68
CA ASN A 28 -6.44 10.51 -5.47
C ASN A 28 -7.75 9.75 -5.74
N SER A 29 -7.81 8.95 -6.81
CA SER A 29 -9.06 8.34 -7.29
C SER A 29 -9.04 6.82 -7.27
N GLY A 30 -9.93 6.27 -6.44
CA GLY A 30 -10.17 4.83 -6.34
C GLY A 30 -8.98 4.03 -5.84
N TYR A 31 -9.15 2.71 -5.92
CA TYR A 31 -8.19 1.73 -5.45
C TYR A 31 -7.71 0.84 -6.60
N ARG A 32 -6.47 0.35 -6.48
CA ARG A 32 -5.78 -0.46 -7.48
C ARG A 32 -5.04 -1.60 -6.77
N GLY A 33 -5.07 -2.79 -7.37
CA GLY A 33 -4.24 -3.91 -6.94
C GLY A 33 -2.94 -4.04 -7.73
N ARG A 34 -2.98 -3.71 -9.03
CA ARG A 34 -1.81 -3.68 -9.91
C ARG A 34 -0.93 -2.48 -9.61
N VAL A 35 0.36 -2.72 -9.46
CA VAL A 35 1.38 -1.67 -9.34
C VAL A 35 1.47 -0.82 -10.62
N GLU A 36 1.23 -1.42 -11.79
CA GLU A 36 1.32 -0.73 -13.08
C GLU A 36 0.22 0.31 -13.30
N SER A 37 -0.94 0.16 -12.64
CA SER A 37 -2.07 1.09 -12.74
C SER A 37 -2.30 1.92 -11.48
N ALA A 38 -1.46 1.72 -10.45
CA ALA A 38 -1.48 2.48 -9.22
C ALA A 38 -1.00 3.92 -9.43
N GLY A 39 -1.50 4.83 -8.60
CA GLY A 39 -1.13 6.23 -8.62
C GLY A 39 0.26 6.45 -8.07
N ARG A 40 1.14 7.06 -8.88
CA ARG A 40 2.47 7.48 -8.46
C ARG A 40 2.42 8.95 -8.06
N TYR A 41 2.94 9.25 -6.87
CA TYR A 41 2.90 10.58 -6.28
C TYR A 41 4.34 11.09 -6.10
N PRO A 42 4.67 12.30 -6.59
CA PRO A 42 5.99 12.88 -6.36
C PRO A 42 6.22 13.16 -4.87
N GLU A 43 7.46 13.02 -4.42
CA GLU A 43 7.86 13.19 -3.02
C GLU A 43 7.39 14.52 -2.40
N SER A 44 7.56 15.62 -3.12
CA SER A 44 7.17 16.98 -2.70
C SER A 44 5.67 17.09 -2.44
N LEU A 45 4.84 16.46 -3.27
CA LEU A 45 3.39 16.43 -3.08
C LEU A 45 3.01 15.65 -1.83
N VAL A 46 3.65 14.49 -1.60
CA VAL A 46 3.41 13.66 -0.42
C VAL A 46 3.82 14.42 0.84
N LYS A 47 5.02 15.00 0.86
CA LYS A 47 5.55 15.79 1.98
C LYS A 47 4.74 17.05 2.27
N ALA A 48 4.22 17.71 1.24
CA ALA A 48 3.35 18.87 1.43
C ALA A 48 2.02 18.52 2.11
N LYS A 49 1.60 17.24 2.06
CA LYS A 49 0.31 16.77 2.58
C LYS A 49 0.43 15.44 3.32
N LEU A 50 1.38 15.35 4.26
CA LEU A 50 1.58 14.13 5.07
C LEU A 50 0.31 13.70 5.83
N GLY A 51 -0.48 14.66 6.33
CA GLY A 51 -1.76 14.40 6.98
C GLY A 51 -2.86 13.87 6.04
N TYR A 52 -2.58 13.72 4.75
CA TYR A 52 -3.49 13.11 3.77
C TYR A 52 -2.92 11.82 3.18
N TYR A 53 -1.63 11.82 2.83
CA TYR A 53 -0.97 10.68 2.19
C TYR A 53 -0.25 9.72 3.14
N ASN A 54 -0.07 10.10 4.41
CA ASN A 54 0.67 9.35 5.42
C ASN A 54 0.05 9.49 6.82
N THR A 55 -1.24 9.21 6.92
CA THR A 55 -2.02 9.33 8.16
C THR A 55 -1.78 8.17 9.13
N GLY A 56 -1.45 6.99 8.60
CA GLY A 56 -1.37 5.73 9.35
C GLY A 56 -2.49 4.75 8.95
N ASP A 57 -3.65 5.28 8.58
CA ASP A 57 -4.67 4.52 7.83
C ASP A 57 -4.33 4.44 6.34
N ASP A 58 -3.57 5.42 5.86
CA ASP A 58 -2.91 5.41 4.57
C ASP A 58 -1.43 5.75 4.79
N ILE A 59 -0.54 5.07 4.08
CA ILE A 59 0.92 5.23 4.21
C ILE A 59 1.57 5.41 2.85
N ALA A 60 2.51 6.33 2.76
CA ALA A 60 3.27 6.58 1.55
C ALA A 60 4.61 5.84 1.59
N VAL A 61 4.87 5.02 0.57
CA VAL A 61 6.07 4.17 0.46
C VAL A 61 6.67 4.34 -0.93
N PRO A 62 8.00 4.38 -1.07
CA PRO A 62 8.64 4.52 -2.37
C PRO A 62 8.20 3.49 -3.41
N CYS A 63 8.02 3.94 -4.65
CA CYS A 63 7.55 3.07 -5.74
C CYS A 63 8.45 1.87 -5.98
N ASP A 64 9.78 2.07 -5.97
CA ASP A 64 10.79 1.03 -6.17
C ASP A 64 10.73 -0.08 -5.10
N VAL A 65 10.44 0.29 -3.84
CA VAL A 65 10.25 -0.69 -2.76
C VAL A 65 9.04 -1.56 -3.03
N ILE A 66 7.89 -0.96 -3.38
CA ILE A 66 6.65 -1.68 -3.65
C ILE A 66 6.75 -2.55 -4.90
N GLU A 67 7.35 -2.03 -5.96
CA GLU A 67 7.62 -2.79 -7.20
C GLU A 67 8.47 -4.03 -6.93
N SER A 68 9.49 -3.94 -6.06
CA SER A 68 10.34 -5.07 -5.69
C SER A 68 9.62 -6.19 -4.93
N LEU A 69 8.50 -5.87 -4.26
CA LEU A 69 7.67 -6.81 -3.50
C LEU A 69 6.53 -7.40 -4.35
N ALA A 70 6.29 -6.82 -5.53
CA ALA A 70 5.19 -7.20 -6.38
C ALA A 70 5.50 -8.50 -7.13
N VAL A 71 4.52 -9.39 -7.16
CA VAL A 71 4.61 -10.69 -7.84
C VAL A 71 3.51 -10.78 -8.90
N PRO A 72 3.74 -11.52 -9.99
CA PRO A 72 2.70 -11.76 -10.97
C PRO A 72 1.50 -12.42 -10.28
N VAL A 73 0.31 -11.90 -10.55
CA VAL A 73 -0.93 -12.48 -10.04
C VAL A 73 -1.16 -13.86 -10.67
N ASP A 74 -1.64 -14.81 -9.85
CA ASP A 74 -2.06 -16.12 -10.34
C ASP A 74 -3.17 -15.96 -11.39
N LYS A 75 -3.09 -16.69 -12.50
CA LYS A 75 -4.16 -16.74 -13.50
C LYS A 75 -5.48 -17.15 -12.86
N GLY A 76 -6.57 -16.49 -13.24
CA GLY A 76 -7.92 -16.73 -12.75
C GLY A 76 -8.25 -16.10 -11.40
N PHE A 77 -7.34 -15.33 -10.79
CA PHE A 77 -7.63 -14.62 -9.54
C PHE A 77 -8.50 -13.38 -9.73
N PHE A 78 -8.45 -12.73 -10.91
CA PHE A 78 -9.21 -11.52 -11.24
C PHE A 78 -9.55 -11.51 -12.73
N ASP A 79 -10.62 -10.81 -13.12
CA ASP A 79 -11.08 -10.72 -14.52
C ASP A 79 -10.00 -10.25 -15.50
N THR A 80 -9.02 -9.47 -15.02
CA THR A 80 -7.82 -9.13 -15.77
C THR A 80 -6.68 -10.07 -15.35
N ASP A 81 -6.45 -11.12 -16.13
CA ASP A 81 -5.41 -12.14 -15.92
C ASP A 81 -3.97 -11.59 -16.08
N GLY A 82 -3.50 -10.75 -15.14
CA GLY A 82 -2.07 -10.57 -14.95
C GLY A 82 -1.64 -9.35 -14.15
N GLY A 83 -0.40 -8.91 -14.43
CA GLY A 83 0.30 -7.80 -13.79
C GLY A 83 0.78 -8.12 -12.39
N ASN A 84 1.47 -7.16 -11.79
CA ASN A 84 2.17 -7.38 -10.54
C ASN A 84 1.43 -6.77 -9.36
N TRP A 85 1.21 -7.59 -8.33
CA TRP A 85 0.49 -7.23 -7.11
C TRP A 85 1.35 -7.55 -5.90
N VAL A 86 1.21 -6.78 -4.84
CA VAL A 86 1.95 -7.03 -3.59
C VAL A 86 1.14 -7.93 -2.69
N LEU A 87 1.70 -9.08 -2.29
CA LEU A 87 1.05 -9.99 -1.35
C LEU A 87 0.91 -9.35 0.04
N SER A 88 -0.27 -9.46 0.64
CA SER A 88 -0.53 -9.02 2.02
C SER A 88 -0.06 -10.11 3.01
N ASN A 89 1.23 -10.10 3.33
CA ASN A 89 1.83 -11.04 4.29
C ASN A 89 2.77 -10.30 5.26
N ARG A 90 3.14 -10.96 6.36
CA ARG A 90 3.98 -10.38 7.41
C ARG A 90 5.29 -9.79 6.89
N LYS A 91 5.98 -10.53 6.01
CA LYS A 91 7.29 -10.14 5.49
C LYS A 91 7.18 -8.85 4.67
N ASN A 92 6.20 -8.79 3.77
CA ASN A 92 5.96 -7.61 2.94
C ASN A 92 5.54 -6.42 3.81
N TRP A 93 4.64 -6.61 4.77
CA TRP A 93 4.24 -5.53 5.69
C TRP A 93 5.39 -5.00 6.54
N GLN A 94 6.31 -5.86 7.00
CA GLN A 94 7.52 -5.40 7.70
C GLN A 94 8.40 -4.54 6.80
N THR A 95 8.62 -4.93 5.55
CA THR A 95 9.39 -4.14 4.59
C THR A 95 8.69 -2.81 4.27
N ILE A 96 7.38 -2.84 4.03
CA ILE A 96 6.56 -1.65 3.76
C ILE A 96 6.67 -0.65 4.91
N LEU A 97 6.45 -1.09 6.15
CA LEU A 97 6.48 -0.22 7.33
C LEU A 97 7.87 0.35 7.62
N ALA A 98 8.93 -0.37 7.27
CA ALA A 98 10.31 0.11 7.42
C ALA A 98 10.69 1.22 6.41
N HIS A 99 9.94 1.35 5.31
CA HIS A 99 10.22 2.31 4.23
C HIS A 99 9.14 3.38 4.07
N VAL A 100 8.27 3.55 5.08
CA VAL A 100 7.31 4.67 5.09
C VAL A 100 8.09 5.98 5.08
N ILE A 101 7.62 6.93 4.25
CA ILE A 101 8.32 8.19 4.00
C ILE A 101 8.72 8.93 5.28
N GLU A 102 7.82 8.98 6.27
CA GLU A 102 7.98 9.61 7.58
C GLU A 102 7.09 8.90 8.62
N PRO A 103 7.33 9.04 9.93
CA PRO A 103 6.41 8.54 10.94
C PRO A 103 4.99 9.12 10.72
N PRO A 104 3.97 8.28 10.49
CA PRO A 104 2.60 8.74 10.30
C PRO A 104 2.00 9.27 11.61
N ALA A 105 0.94 10.07 11.49
CA ALA A 105 0.24 10.66 12.63
C ALA A 105 -0.29 9.61 13.62
N TYR A 106 -0.73 8.46 13.10
CA TYR A 106 -1.18 7.32 13.89
C TYR A 106 -0.39 6.07 13.51
N LYS A 107 -0.17 5.18 14.48
CA LYS A 107 0.55 3.92 14.23
C LYS A 107 -0.24 3.06 13.24
N PRO A 108 0.34 2.68 12.08
CA PRO A 108 -0.33 1.81 11.12
C PRO A 108 -0.62 0.45 11.74
N GLN A 109 -1.84 -0.06 11.51
CA GLN A 109 -2.27 -1.38 11.98
C GLN A 109 -2.72 -2.24 10.79
N PRO A 110 -1.79 -2.71 9.95
CA PRO A 110 -2.14 -3.58 8.83
C PRO A 110 -2.66 -4.92 9.33
N GLU A 111 -3.76 -5.37 8.73
CA GLU A 111 -4.24 -6.72 8.90
C GLU A 111 -3.75 -7.58 7.73
N TYR A 112 -3.28 -8.78 8.05
CA TYR A 112 -2.86 -9.79 7.08
C TYR A 112 -3.07 -11.16 7.69
N ARG A 113 -3.08 -12.21 6.86
CA ARG A 113 -3.31 -13.59 7.33
C ARG A 113 -2.34 -13.95 8.47
N GLY A 114 -2.88 -14.13 9.68
CA GLY A 114 -2.12 -14.41 10.91
C GLY A 114 -1.84 -13.21 11.83
N ALA A 115 -2.26 -11.99 11.45
CA ALA A 115 -2.28 -10.83 12.33
C ALA A 115 -3.43 -10.92 13.34
N ARG A 116 -3.26 -10.32 14.53
CA ARG A 116 -4.38 -10.09 15.45
C ARG A 116 -5.42 -9.23 14.71
N ARG A 117 -6.67 -9.70 14.59
CA ARG A 117 -7.78 -8.90 14.10
C ARG A 117 -7.87 -7.62 14.93
N ARG A 118 -8.22 -6.47 14.32
CA ARG A 118 -8.69 -5.33 15.12
C ARG A 118 -9.84 -5.85 15.98
N GLY A 119 -9.65 -5.78 17.29
CA GLY A 119 -10.69 -6.16 18.23
C GLY A 119 -11.94 -5.36 17.91
N SER A 120 -13.02 -6.06 17.61
CA SER A 120 -14.36 -5.52 17.74
C SER A 120 -14.61 -5.25 19.23
N ASP A 121 -14.11 -4.12 19.72
CA ASP A 121 -14.62 -3.51 20.95
C ASP A 121 -15.57 -2.39 20.53
N SER A 122 -16.81 -2.79 20.25
CA SER A 122 -18.07 -2.05 20.48
C SER A 122 -19.23 -3.00 20.21
#